data_AF-A0A3M2CD04-F1
#
_entry.id   AF-A0A3M2CD04-F1
#
_cell.length_a   1.000
_cell.length_b   1.000
_cell.length_c   1.000
_cell.angle_alpha   90.00
_cell.angle_beta   90.00
_cell.angle_gamma   90.00
#
_symmetry.space_group_name_H-M   'P 1'
#
loop_
_entity.id
_entity.type
_entity.pdbx_description
1 polymer ?
#
loop_
_entity_poly.entity_id
_entity_poly.type
_entity_poly.pdbx_seq_one_letter_code
_entity_poly.pdbx_strand_id
1 'polypeptide(L)'
;MTLLCVPILADDPAIARRDAILAAEKGADIVEYRVDLLMELEEPLESRIDRIKALVADSPLPCILTCRPEWEGGLYTGPEDERVSMFEALGTADHPPAYIDVELKAYTASPNIRQKINLAVDHPKQQRAVRTRLILSTHDFQSRPADLTRRILAMHDEPACAIVKIAYRARSIRDNLELFDILAERQKPTIALAMGEHGLMSRVLAPKFGAFLTFASLRDESATAPGQPTIDDLLNLYRFRSIKPTTKVYGVIGWPVAQSMSPLIHNAGFESIGFDGVYLPLPIAADPNDPESTAISLRATFAALVTHGALNFAGASVTVPHKELILQDSALEDIGPWNIYDIGAANTLHRHAYDPNRPDEHLWQAANTDAAAISTLLDDEFGSIRDKRIAIIGAGGAARAAAYVSATRGARVTIYNRNADRAKSLAASLNKLDLDQEITAAASDTLPTSHADLYINCTPLGMTAGPDPDALAIPIPDMPNLSPDTVFFDTVYNPPETPMLREARARGYRTIDGVQMFVKQAAAQFQLWTNHPAPTDLFDRLVRQRLAH
;
A
#
# COMPACT_ATOMS: atom_id res chain seq x y z
N MET A 1 17.58 -0.67 16.16
CA MET A 1 16.14 -0.59 15.83
C MET A 1 15.93 0.69 15.03
N THR A 2 15.15 0.66 13.95
CA THR A 2 14.80 1.86 13.19
C THR A 2 13.85 2.72 14.00
N LEU A 3 14.15 4.01 14.14
CA LEU A 3 13.32 4.93 14.91
C LEU A 3 12.09 5.38 14.11
N LEU A 4 11.00 5.66 14.80
CA LEU A 4 9.79 6.25 14.27
C LEU A 4 9.75 7.74 14.63
N CYS A 5 9.90 8.59 13.61
CA CYS A 5 9.91 10.04 13.76
C CYS A 5 8.56 10.64 13.38
N VAL A 6 8.00 11.50 14.24
CA VAL A 6 6.82 12.31 13.91
C VAL A 6 7.25 13.76 13.67
N PRO A 7 7.11 14.29 12.45
CA PRO A 7 7.36 15.69 12.17
C PRO A 7 6.19 16.56 12.66
N ILE A 8 6.53 17.69 13.26
CA ILE A 8 5.61 18.66 13.86
C ILE A 8 5.98 20.02 13.28
N LEU A 9 5.07 20.58 12.48
CA LEU A 9 5.17 21.97 12.05
C LEU A 9 4.92 22.87 13.26
N ALA A 10 5.96 23.59 13.68
CA ALA A 10 5.89 24.49 14.83
C ALA A 10 5.67 25.91 14.33
N ASP A 11 4.47 26.42 14.55
CA ASP A 11 4.07 27.83 14.42
C ASP A 11 3.75 28.44 15.80
N ASP A 12 3.19 27.62 16.70
CA ASP A 12 2.97 27.91 18.12
C ASP A 12 3.67 26.86 19.00
N PRO A 13 4.60 27.25 19.90
CA PRO A 13 5.32 26.29 20.75
C PRO A 13 4.43 25.45 21.68
N ALA A 14 3.31 26.00 22.16
CA ALA A 14 2.38 25.28 23.03
C ALA A 14 1.57 24.24 22.24
N ILE A 15 1.20 24.53 20.99
CA ILE A 15 0.61 23.53 20.07
C ILE A 15 1.65 22.44 19.77
N ALA A 16 2.85 22.83 19.33
CA ALA A 16 3.92 21.89 18.97
C ALA A 16 4.29 20.95 20.13
N ARG A 17 4.28 21.45 21.37
CA ARG A 17 4.51 20.63 22.56
C ARG A 17 3.38 19.63 22.80
N ARG A 18 2.11 20.02 22.63
CA ARG A 18 0.97 19.10 22.77
C ARG A 18 1.01 17.99 21.73
N ASP A 19 1.35 18.34 20.48
CA ASP A 19 1.50 17.33 19.42
C ASP A 19 2.69 16.40 19.68
N ALA A 20 3.78 16.88 20.27
CA ALA A 20 4.90 16.04 20.66
C ALA A 20 4.54 15.06 21.80
N ILE A 21 3.72 15.50 22.77
CA ILE A 21 3.21 14.63 23.82
C ILE A 21 2.31 13.55 23.20
N LEU A 22 1.39 13.94 22.32
CA LEU A 22 0.52 12.99 21.63
C LEU A 22 1.33 12.00 20.76
N ALA A 23 2.38 12.46 20.08
CA ALA A 23 3.27 11.60 19.33
C ALA A 23 3.95 10.55 20.24
N ALA A 24 4.40 10.95 21.43
CA ALA A 24 4.98 10.05 22.42
C ALA A 24 3.95 9.02 22.93
N GLU A 25 2.74 9.47 23.27
CA GLU A 25 1.64 8.60 23.69
C GLU A 25 1.27 7.57 22.62
N LYS A 26 1.33 7.96 21.34
CA LYS A 26 1.13 7.07 20.19
C LYS A 26 2.34 6.17 19.87
N GLY A 27 3.46 6.32 20.56
CA GLY A 27 4.62 5.43 20.43
C GLY A 27 5.70 5.88 19.43
N ALA A 28 5.81 7.18 19.18
CA ALA A 28 6.95 7.76 18.46
C ALA A 28 8.23 7.63 19.31
N ASP A 29 9.37 7.43 18.65
CA ASP A 29 10.68 7.36 19.34
C ASP A 29 11.35 8.74 19.42
N ILE A 30 11.01 9.61 18.47
CA ILE A 30 11.64 10.90 18.25
C ILE A 30 10.65 11.84 17.54
N VAL A 31 10.76 13.15 17.78
CA VAL A 31 9.98 14.17 17.04
C VAL A 31 10.89 15.03 16.17
N GLU A 32 10.42 15.47 15.01
CA GLU A 32 11.10 16.52 14.23
C GLU A 32 10.33 17.83 14.40
N TYR A 33 10.92 18.82 15.06
CA TYR A 33 10.38 20.17 15.09
C TYR A 33 10.77 20.90 13.81
N ARG A 34 9.78 21.14 12.96
CA ARG A 34 9.88 22.00 11.78
C ARG A 34 9.60 23.43 12.20
N VAL A 35 10.67 24.17 12.49
CA VAL A 35 10.61 25.53 13.07
C VAL A 35 10.61 26.64 12.01
N ASP A 36 10.36 26.26 10.76
CA ASP A 36 10.32 27.13 9.59
C ASP A 36 9.52 28.41 9.88
N LEU A 37 8.30 28.26 10.42
CA LEU A 37 7.39 29.37 10.71
C LEU A 37 7.77 30.17 11.96
N LEU A 38 8.36 29.54 12.99
CA LEU A 38 8.87 30.27 14.15
C LEU A 38 10.03 31.21 13.78
N MET A 39 10.81 30.84 12.76
CA MET A 39 11.88 31.67 12.23
C MET A 39 11.39 32.81 11.33
N GLU A 40 10.13 32.76 10.88
CA GLU A 40 9.47 33.81 10.07
C GLU A 40 8.67 34.81 10.92
N LEU A 41 8.64 34.65 12.25
CA LEU A 41 7.96 35.61 13.13
C LEU A 41 8.59 37.00 13.02
N GLU A 42 7.75 38.04 13.05
CA GLU A 42 8.17 39.45 13.07
C GLU A 42 8.71 39.87 14.45
N GLU A 43 9.74 39.17 14.93
CA GLU A 43 10.41 39.36 16.21
C GLU A 43 11.94 39.41 16.02
N PRO A 44 12.71 40.05 16.93
CA PRO A 44 14.17 39.95 16.92
C PRO A 44 14.65 38.49 16.88
N LEU A 45 15.79 38.24 16.22
CA LEU A 45 16.34 36.89 16.03
C LEU A 45 16.55 36.16 17.36
N GLU A 46 17.02 36.87 18.38
CA GLU A 46 17.27 36.33 19.71
C GLU A 46 15.98 35.82 20.36
N SER A 47 14.87 36.57 20.21
CA SER A 47 13.55 36.16 20.72
C SER A 47 13.03 34.90 20.02
N ARG A 48 13.20 34.83 18.70
CA ARG A 48 12.86 33.63 17.90
C ARG A 48 13.66 32.42 18.38
N ILE A 49 14.97 32.57 18.56
CA ILE A 49 15.87 31.52 19.04
C ILE A 49 15.50 31.06 20.46
N ASP A 50 15.23 31.99 21.39
CA ASP A 50 14.90 31.64 22.77
C ASP A 50 13.57 30.90 22.89
N ARG A 51 12.59 31.24 22.04
CA ARG A 51 11.33 30.49 21.92
C ARG A 51 11.57 29.04 21.46
N ILE A 52 12.46 28.85 20.48
CA ILE A 52 12.83 27.52 19.98
C ILE A 52 13.63 26.74 21.04
N LYS A 53 14.54 27.38 21.79
CA LYS A 53 15.25 26.76 22.92
C LYS A 53 14.27 26.21 23.95
N ALA A 54 13.26 26.98 24.32
CA ALA A 54 12.22 26.54 25.26
C ALA A 54 11.47 25.31 24.72
N LEU A 55 11.05 25.34 23.45
CA LEU A 55 10.39 24.19 22.79
C LEU A 55 11.25 22.92 22.82
N VAL A 56 12.55 23.05 22.53
CA VAL A 56 13.49 21.92 22.55
C VAL A 56 13.72 21.39 23.97
N ALA A 57 13.91 22.28 24.94
CA ALA A 57 14.13 21.92 26.34
C ALA A 57 12.92 21.19 26.95
N ASP A 58 11.71 21.59 26.57
CA ASP A 58 10.45 21.04 27.07
C ASP A 58 9.93 19.84 26.27
N SER A 59 10.71 19.35 25.30
CA SER A 59 10.29 18.23 24.44
C SER A 59 10.16 16.93 25.24
N PRO A 60 9.06 16.18 25.10
CA PRO A 60 8.85 14.92 25.82
C PRO A 60 9.69 13.76 25.25
N LEU A 61 10.25 13.93 24.05
CA LEU A 61 11.06 12.95 23.35
C LEU A 61 12.38 13.61 22.92
N PRO A 62 13.43 12.82 22.60
CA PRO A 62 14.51 13.33 21.78
C PRO A 62 13.95 14.01 20.53
N CYS A 63 14.59 15.07 20.05
CA CYS A 63 14.10 15.81 18.91
C CYS A 63 15.17 16.06 17.83
N ILE A 64 14.70 16.13 16.59
CA ILE A 64 15.41 16.68 15.43
C ILE A 64 14.92 18.11 15.28
N LEU A 65 15.84 19.08 15.23
CA LEU A 65 15.52 20.44 14.87
C LEU A 65 15.75 20.65 13.36
N THR A 66 14.72 21.09 12.66
CA THR A 66 14.76 21.34 11.21
C THR A 66 14.18 22.73 10.94
N CYS A 67 14.95 23.58 10.28
CA CYS A 67 14.46 24.82 9.66
C CYS A 67 14.71 24.71 8.16
N ARG A 68 13.68 24.30 7.42
CA ARG A 68 13.72 23.95 6.01
C ARG A 68 13.41 25.19 5.16
N PRO A 69 14.28 25.56 4.21
CA PRO A 69 14.01 26.66 3.30
C PRO A 69 13.01 26.26 2.20
N GLU A 70 12.33 27.25 1.61
CA GLU A 70 11.33 27.06 0.55
C GLU A 70 11.89 26.26 -0.64
N TRP A 71 13.13 26.53 -1.06
CA TRP A 71 13.77 25.84 -2.18
C TRP A 71 14.03 24.35 -1.94
N GLU A 72 13.92 23.87 -0.70
CA GLU A 72 14.01 22.45 -0.33
C GLU A 72 12.68 21.95 0.32
N GLY A 73 11.56 22.59 -0.02
CA GLY A 73 10.21 22.15 0.39
C GLY A 73 9.81 22.54 1.83
N GLY A 74 10.42 23.59 2.38
CA GLY A 74 10.01 24.20 3.63
C GLY A 74 9.27 25.51 3.48
N LEU A 75 9.22 26.29 4.56
CA LEU A 75 8.51 27.57 4.62
C LEU A 75 9.42 28.75 5.00
N TYR A 76 10.71 28.50 5.28
CA TYR A 76 11.66 29.55 5.60
C TYR A 76 12.16 30.26 4.34
N THR A 77 12.09 31.59 4.36
CA THR A 77 12.48 32.51 3.30
C THR A 77 13.52 33.54 3.74
N GLY A 78 13.79 33.62 5.05
CA GLY A 78 14.75 34.54 5.63
C GLY A 78 16.24 34.29 5.28
N PRO A 79 17.15 35.13 5.81
CA PRO A 79 18.59 35.06 5.53
C PRO A 79 19.28 33.82 6.10
N GLU A 80 20.12 33.17 5.30
CA GLU A 80 20.81 31.94 5.69
C GLU A 80 21.71 32.09 6.93
N ASP A 81 22.29 33.28 7.16
CA ASP A 81 23.10 33.58 8.33
C ASP A 81 22.30 33.61 9.63
N GLU A 82 21.03 34.02 9.60
CA GLU A 82 20.11 33.92 10.75
C GLU A 82 19.85 32.45 11.09
N ARG A 83 19.54 31.63 10.07
CA ARG A 83 19.29 30.19 10.22
C ARG A 83 20.49 29.44 10.78
N VAL A 84 21.68 29.74 10.29
CA VAL A 84 22.94 29.16 10.79
C VAL A 84 23.22 29.60 12.22
N SER A 85 22.95 30.86 12.57
CA SER A 85 23.11 31.38 13.93
C SER A 85 22.13 30.71 14.91
N MET A 86 20.91 30.41 14.48
CA MET A 86 19.94 29.60 15.25
C MET A 86 20.50 28.19 15.53
N PHE A 87 21.03 27.49 14.52
CA PHE A 87 21.61 26.16 14.71
C PHE A 87 22.79 26.16 15.70
N GLU A 88 23.69 27.13 15.57
CA GLU A 88 24.82 27.31 16.50
C GLU A 88 24.34 27.56 17.93
N ALA A 89 23.37 28.47 18.12
CA ALA A 89 22.81 28.77 19.44
C ALA A 89 22.07 27.58 20.08
N LEU A 90 21.38 26.76 19.29
CA LEU A 90 20.65 25.58 19.75
C LEU A 90 21.57 24.40 20.05
N GLY A 91 22.51 24.10 19.16
CA GLY A 91 23.49 23.04 19.37
C GLY A 91 24.39 23.30 20.59
N THR A 92 24.53 24.58 20.96
CA THR A 92 25.29 25.00 22.14
C THR A 92 24.47 25.33 23.39
N ALA A 93 23.14 25.21 23.35
CA ALA A 93 22.25 25.39 24.49
C ALA A 93 22.45 24.31 25.57
N ASP A 94 22.03 24.55 26.80
CA ASP A 94 22.17 23.57 27.91
C ASP A 94 21.33 22.31 27.70
N HIS A 95 20.18 22.46 27.03
CA HIS A 95 19.33 21.37 26.56
C HIS A 95 19.28 21.39 25.03
N PRO A 96 20.33 20.88 24.36
CA PRO A 96 20.40 20.95 22.91
C PRO A 96 19.54 19.85 22.27
N PRO A 97 19.08 20.03 21.01
CA PRO A 97 18.35 18.98 20.31
C PRO A 97 19.26 17.76 20.07
N ALA A 98 18.68 16.56 19.99
CA ALA A 98 19.46 15.36 19.72
C ALA A 98 20.13 15.42 18.34
N TYR A 99 19.45 16.06 17.38
CA TYR A 99 19.94 16.27 16.03
C TYR A 99 19.55 17.65 15.48
N ILE A 100 20.36 18.16 14.56
CA ILE A 100 19.97 19.21 13.63
C ILE A 100 19.97 18.65 12.21
N ASP A 101 19.00 19.02 11.38
CA ASP A 101 18.93 18.66 9.96
C ASP A 101 19.28 19.88 9.10
N VAL A 102 20.36 19.76 8.33
CA VAL A 102 20.84 20.80 7.41
C VAL A 102 20.97 20.21 6.01
N GLU A 103 20.50 20.95 5.01
CA GLU A 103 20.57 20.54 3.61
C GLU A 103 22.02 20.53 3.13
N LEU A 104 22.43 19.49 2.40
CA LEU A 104 23.77 19.39 1.81
C LEU A 104 24.12 20.62 0.97
N LYS A 105 23.15 21.14 0.21
CA LYS A 105 23.32 22.33 -0.64
C LYS A 105 23.62 23.58 0.20
N ALA A 106 22.93 23.77 1.32
CA ALA A 106 23.18 24.90 2.22
C ALA A 106 24.52 24.73 2.97
N TYR A 107 24.77 23.54 3.49
CA TYR A 107 25.99 23.21 4.22
C TYR A 107 27.26 23.46 3.39
N THR A 108 27.21 23.16 2.09
CA THR A 108 28.34 23.32 1.17
C THR A 108 28.39 24.70 0.48
N ALA A 109 27.43 25.59 0.75
CA ALA A 109 27.33 26.88 0.06
C ALA A 109 28.52 27.81 0.33
N SER A 110 29.10 27.76 1.54
CA SER A 110 30.35 28.47 1.84
C SER A 110 31.14 27.82 2.96
N PRO A 111 32.47 28.01 3.02
CA PRO A 111 33.30 27.56 4.15
C PRO A 111 32.85 28.12 5.50
N ASN A 112 32.34 29.36 5.52
CA ASN A 112 31.89 30.02 6.75
C ASN A 112 30.62 29.36 7.31
N ILE A 113 29.63 29.06 6.45
CA ILE A 113 28.41 28.34 6.85
C ILE A 113 28.79 26.96 7.40
N ARG A 114 29.62 26.22 6.66
CA ARG A 114 30.13 24.90 7.06
C ARG A 114 30.80 24.95 8.45
N GLN A 115 31.67 25.93 8.67
CA GLN A 115 32.36 26.09 9.95
C GLN A 115 31.38 26.35 11.11
N LYS A 116 30.40 27.24 10.93
CA LYS A 116 29.40 27.55 11.97
C LYS A 116 28.50 26.35 12.30
N ILE A 117 28.05 25.61 11.29
CA ILE A 117 27.28 24.36 11.52
C ILE A 117 28.13 23.32 12.27
N ASN A 118 29.42 23.22 11.96
CA ASN A 118 30.33 22.32 12.69
C ASN A 118 30.49 22.74 14.16
N LEU A 119 30.50 24.05 14.45
CA LEU A 119 30.51 24.55 15.83
C LEU A 119 29.22 24.19 16.60
N ALA A 120 28.09 24.00 15.91
CA ALA A 120 26.85 23.55 16.54
C ALA A 120 26.91 22.10 17.05
N VAL A 121 27.78 21.26 16.48
CA VAL A 121 27.83 19.81 16.80
C VAL A 121 29.13 19.36 17.46
N ASP A 122 30.24 20.06 17.23
CA ASP A 122 31.54 19.76 17.82
C ASP A 122 32.27 21.05 18.25
N HIS A 123 31.72 21.71 19.28
CA HIS A 123 32.32 22.93 19.81
C HIS A 123 33.54 22.61 20.70
N PRO A 124 34.74 23.21 20.46
CA PRO A 124 35.99 22.89 21.19
C PRO A 124 35.91 23.10 22.71
N LYS A 125 35.01 23.97 23.18
CA LYS A 125 34.82 24.28 24.61
C LYS A 125 33.76 23.39 25.29
N GLN A 126 33.14 22.44 24.58
CA GLN A 126 32.08 21.60 25.13
C GLN A 126 32.57 20.20 25.52
N GLN A 127 32.89 20.03 26.80
CA GLN A 127 33.01 18.71 27.44
C GLN A 127 31.65 18.27 28.04
N ARG A 128 30.58 18.30 27.24
CA ARG A 128 29.23 17.91 27.70
C ARG A 128 28.99 16.41 27.48
N ALA A 129 28.20 15.82 28.38
CA ALA A 129 27.77 14.42 28.30
C ALA A 129 26.73 14.17 27.18
N VAL A 130 25.97 15.20 26.79
CA VAL A 130 24.98 15.16 25.71
C VAL A 130 25.39 16.16 24.63
N ARG A 131 25.41 15.72 23.36
CA ARG A 131 25.83 16.52 22.20
C ARG A 131 24.82 16.37 21.06
N THR A 132 24.55 17.47 20.36
CA THR A 132 23.82 17.46 19.09
C THR A 132 24.65 16.78 18.01
N ARG A 133 23.98 16.08 17.09
CA ARG A 133 24.60 15.46 15.91
C ARG A 133 23.99 15.99 14.63
N LEU A 134 24.79 16.06 13.57
CA LEU A 134 24.36 16.58 12.28
C LEU A 134 23.71 15.49 11.42
N ILE A 135 22.50 15.74 10.96
CA ILE A 135 21.89 15.08 9.81
C ILE A 135 22.18 15.96 8.59
N LEU A 136 22.90 15.44 7.59
CA LEU A 136 22.94 16.08 6.28
C LEU A 136 21.86 15.47 5.39
N SER A 137 21.04 16.33 4.80
CA SER A 137 19.90 15.90 4.00
C SER A 137 19.93 16.41 2.57
N THR A 138 19.28 15.67 1.67
CA THR A 138 18.98 16.13 0.32
C THR A 138 17.60 15.62 -0.10
N HIS A 139 16.83 16.50 -0.74
CA HIS A 139 15.48 16.20 -1.20
C HIS A 139 15.37 16.42 -2.71
N ASP A 140 14.66 15.53 -3.40
CA ASP A 140 14.25 15.74 -4.79
C ASP A 140 12.76 15.44 -4.95
N PHE A 141 11.97 16.49 -5.14
CA PHE A 141 10.51 16.37 -5.21
C PHE A 141 10.00 15.93 -6.58
N GLN A 142 10.88 15.81 -7.59
CA GLN A 142 10.51 15.41 -8.94
C GLN A 142 10.80 13.93 -9.19
N SER A 143 12.03 13.49 -8.92
CA SER A 143 12.44 12.11 -9.18
C SER A 143 13.78 11.76 -8.50
N ARG A 144 14.28 10.55 -8.71
CA ARG A 144 15.66 10.19 -8.33
C ARG A 144 16.67 11.13 -9.00
N PRO A 145 17.49 11.90 -8.24
CA PRO A 145 18.39 12.89 -8.83
C PRO A 145 19.52 12.23 -9.63
N ALA A 146 19.95 12.84 -10.73
CA ALA A 146 21.01 12.29 -11.58
C ALA A 146 22.35 12.15 -10.84
N ASP A 147 22.67 13.10 -9.95
CA ASP A 147 23.89 13.17 -9.16
C ASP A 147 23.76 12.51 -7.77
N LEU A 148 22.75 11.65 -7.54
CA LEU A 148 22.46 11.03 -6.24
C LEU A 148 23.71 10.42 -5.59
N THR A 149 24.43 9.57 -6.31
CA THR A 149 25.64 8.89 -5.80
C THR A 149 26.69 9.90 -5.32
N ARG A 150 26.88 11.01 -6.05
CA ARG A 150 27.82 12.08 -5.66
C ARG A 150 27.39 12.76 -4.37
N ARG A 151 26.09 13.02 -4.19
CA ARG A 151 25.54 13.60 -2.96
C ARG A 151 25.74 12.68 -1.76
N ILE A 152 25.50 11.37 -1.95
CA ILE A 152 25.69 10.35 -0.91
C ILE A 152 27.16 10.31 -0.48
N LEU A 153 28.09 10.24 -1.43
CA LEU A 153 29.52 10.24 -1.14
C LEU A 153 29.96 11.52 -0.40
N ALA A 154 29.49 12.69 -0.85
CA ALA A 154 29.80 13.96 -0.19
C ALA A 154 29.33 13.99 1.28
N MET A 155 28.12 13.49 1.57
CA MET A 155 27.63 13.41 2.95
C MET A 155 28.38 12.34 3.75
N HIS A 156 28.79 11.25 3.10
CA HIS A 156 29.53 10.19 3.75
C HIS A 156 30.94 10.63 4.16
N ASP A 157 31.67 11.31 3.26
CA ASP A 157 33.03 11.77 3.49
C ASP A 157 33.12 12.94 4.48
N GLU A 158 32.00 13.62 4.75
CA GLU A 158 31.96 14.74 5.69
C GLU A 158 32.09 14.27 7.14
N PRO A 159 33.17 14.60 7.89
CA PRO A 159 33.36 14.10 9.25
C PRO A 159 32.27 14.55 10.24
N ALA A 160 31.76 15.78 10.08
CA ALA A 160 30.72 16.32 10.94
C ALA A 160 29.35 15.63 10.73
N CYS A 161 29.11 15.06 9.55
CA CYS A 161 27.87 14.37 9.22
C CYS A 161 27.78 13.05 10.00
N ALA A 162 26.85 12.99 10.95
CA ALA A 162 26.59 11.79 11.73
C ALA A 162 25.56 10.87 11.07
N ILE A 163 24.60 11.44 10.33
CA ILE A 163 23.53 10.71 9.66
C ILE A 163 23.33 11.28 8.25
N VAL A 164 23.26 10.38 7.27
CA VAL A 164 22.92 10.73 5.88
C VAL A 164 21.40 10.64 5.70
N LYS A 165 20.76 11.66 5.12
CA LYS A 165 19.32 11.65 4.80
C LYS A 165 19.08 11.89 3.32
N ILE A 166 18.40 10.94 2.68
CA ILE A 166 18.08 10.95 1.25
C ILE A 166 16.58 10.80 1.11
N ALA A 167 15.96 11.74 0.41
CA ALA A 167 14.56 11.65 0.05
C ALA A 167 14.37 12.04 -1.42
N TYR A 168 13.68 11.20 -2.19
CA TYR A 168 13.25 11.58 -3.54
C TYR A 168 11.85 11.09 -3.87
N ARG A 169 11.17 11.70 -4.84
CA ARG A 169 9.87 11.23 -5.31
C ARG A 169 10.03 9.96 -6.16
N ALA A 170 9.35 8.89 -5.75
CA ALA A 170 9.30 7.67 -6.56
C ALA A 170 8.30 7.85 -7.72
N ARG A 171 8.74 7.44 -8.91
CA ARG A 171 7.94 7.34 -10.14
C ARG A 171 7.44 5.91 -10.37
N SER A 172 8.06 4.93 -9.71
CA SER A 172 7.59 3.55 -9.67
C SER A 172 8.06 2.87 -8.39
N ILE A 173 7.46 1.74 -8.03
CA ILE A 173 7.89 0.99 -6.83
C ILE A 173 9.34 0.51 -6.91
N ARG A 174 9.91 0.38 -8.11
CA ARG A 174 11.32 0.00 -8.33
C ARG A 174 12.29 1.00 -7.72
N ASP A 175 11.89 2.27 -7.63
CA ASP A 175 12.76 3.31 -7.07
C ASP A 175 13.01 3.09 -5.56
N ASN A 176 12.18 2.30 -4.87
CA ASN A 176 12.45 1.92 -3.48
C ASN A 176 13.56 0.87 -3.37
N LEU A 177 13.79 0.05 -4.41
CA LEU A 177 14.81 -0.98 -4.40
C LEU A 177 16.21 -0.34 -4.35
N GLU A 178 16.44 0.73 -5.11
CA GLU A 178 17.69 1.51 -5.03
C GLU A 178 17.90 2.10 -3.62
N LEU A 179 16.84 2.56 -2.94
CA LEU A 179 16.95 3.01 -1.54
C LEU A 179 17.36 1.86 -0.60
N PHE A 180 16.87 0.65 -0.85
CA PHE A 180 17.25 -0.52 -0.05
C PHE A 180 18.70 -0.93 -0.28
N ASP A 181 19.18 -0.86 -1.52
CA ASP A 181 20.59 -1.08 -1.85
C ASP A 181 21.49 -0.03 -1.17
N ILE A 182 21.11 1.25 -1.22
CA ILE A 182 21.79 2.34 -0.52
C ILE A 182 21.85 2.08 0.99
N LEU A 183 20.76 1.56 1.58
CA LEU A 183 20.77 1.18 2.98
C LEU A 183 21.72 0.00 3.20
N ALA A 184 21.70 -1.05 2.38
CA ALA A 184 22.57 -2.21 2.54
C ALA A 184 24.07 -1.86 2.48
N GLU A 185 24.45 -0.88 1.66
CA GLU A 185 25.84 -0.45 1.46
C GLU A 185 26.28 0.71 2.38
N ARG A 186 25.39 1.16 3.27
CA ARG A 186 25.64 2.34 4.11
C ARG A 186 26.86 2.16 5.02
N GLN A 187 27.70 3.19 5.06
CA GLN A 187 28.85 3.26 5.96
C GLN A 187 28.59 4.14 7.20
N LYS A 188 27.54 4.97 7.16
CA LYS A 188 27.00 5.75 8.28
C LYS A 188 25.54 5.36 8.52
N PRO A 189 24.97 5.66 9.69
CA PRO A 189 23.52 5.62 9.85
C PRO A 189 22.84 6.45 8.75
N THR A 190 21.87 5.86 8.05
CA THR A 190 21.25 6.47 6.87
C THR A 190 19.73 6.42 6.97
N ILE A 191 19.10 7.53 6.63
CA ILE A 191 17.67 7.68 6.38
C ILE A 191 17.51 7.70 4.86
N ALA A 192 16.80 6.73 4.29
CA ALA A 192 16.57 6.64 2.85
C ALA A 192 15.08 6.35 2.63
N LEU A 193 14.37 7.27 2.00
CA LEU A 193 12.93 7.14 1.80
C LEU A 193 12.48 7.76 0.48
N ALA A 194 11.41 7.21 -0.06
CA ALA A 194 10.74 7.73 -1.23
C ALA A 194 9.46 8.49 -0.86
N MET A 195 9.18 9.54 -1.62
CA MET A 195 7.93 10.30 -1.56
C MET A 195 6.96 9.84 -2.65
N GLY A 196 5.68 10.15 -2.46
CA GLY A 196 4.60 9.78 -3.39
C GLY A 196 4.03 8.39 -3.11
N GLU A 197 2.97 8.03 -3.83
CA GLU A 197 2.23 6.77 -3.64
C GLU A 197 3.11 5.53 -3.81
N HIS A 198 4.08 5.58 -4.74
CA HIS A 198 5.02 4.49 -4.96
C HIS A 198 6.06 4.36 -3.83
N GLY A 199 6.23 5.39 -2.99
CA GLY A 199 7.28 5.46 -1.98
C GLY A 199 6.96 4.80 -0.63
N LEU A 200 5.70 4.39 -0.41
CA LEU A 200 5.25 3.82 0.87
C LEU A 200 6.09 2.61 1.30
N MET A 201 6.50 1.77 0.35
CA MET A 201 7.30 0.56 0.62
C MET A 201 8.62 0.90 1.33
N SER A 202 9.32 1.97 0.95
CA SER A 202 10.56 2.40 1.63
C SER A 202 10.33 2.83 3.08
N ARG A 203 9.14 3.37 3.39
CA ARG A 203 8.80 3.85 4.74
C ARG A 203 8.45 2.72 5.67
N VAL A 204 7.66 1.74 5.19
CA VAL A 204 7.23 0.58 5.98
C VAL A 204 8.37 -0.40 6.20
N LEU A 205 9.17 -0.68 5.15
CA LEU A 205 10.27 -1.66 5.22
C LEU A 205 11.57 -1.10 5.79
N ALA A 206 11.57 0.14 6.29
CA ALA A 206 12.73 0.78 6.90
C ALA A 206 13.44 -0.11 7.96
N PRO A 207 12.75 -0.84 8.86
CA PRO A 207 13.37 -1.77 9.83
C PRO A 207 14.04 -2.98 9.17
N LYS A 208 13.45 -3.50 8.08
CA LYS A 208 13.97 -4.67 7.36
C LYS A 208 15.34 -4.38 6.75
N PHE A 209 15.54 -3.16 6.26
CA PHE A 209 16.80 -2.74 5.62
C PHE A 209 17.72 -1.94 6.55
N GLY A 210 17.34 -1.79 7.82
CA GLY A 210 18.17 -1.16 8.84
C GLY A 210 18.36 0.35 8.65
N ALA A 211 17.37 1.03 8.08
CA ALA A 211 17.33 2.48 8.06
C ALA A 211 17.44 3.04 9.48
N PHE A 212 18.06 4.21 9.62
CA PHE A 212 18.22 4.87 10.91
C PHE A 212 16.85 5.26 11.52
N LEU A 213 16.00 5.90 10.71
CA LEU A 213 14.61 6.22 11.07
C LEU A 213 13.71 6.24 9.84
N THR A 214 12.40 6.24 10.08
CA THR A 214 11.36 6.58 9.09
C THR A 214 10.44 7.67 9.66
N PHE A 215 9.66 8.32 8.79
CA PHE A 215 8.75 9.39 9.20
C PHE A 215 7.28 8.94 9.08
N ALA A 216 6.49 9.28 10.09
CA ALA A 216 5.07 9.01 10.19
C ALA A 216 4.32 10.31 10.49
N SER A 217 3.15 10.55 9.89
CA SER A 217 2.33 11.70 10.27
C SER A 217 1.60 11.41 11.58
N LEU A 218 1.30 12.45 12.35
CA LEU A 218 0.54 12.29 13.61
C LEU A 218 -0.93 11.95 13.34
N ARG A 219 -1.44 12.49 12.23
CA ARG A 219 -2.81 12.45 11.69
C ARG A 219 -2.75 12.49 10.16
N ASP A 220 -3.79 12.06 9.47
CA ASP A 220 -3.85 12.06 8.01
C ASP A 220 -3.59 13.46 7.42
N GLU A 221 -4.23 14.49 7.98
CA GLU A 221 -4.09 15.89 7.56
C GLU A 221 -2.71 16.52 7.86
N SER A 222 -1.89 15.87 8.68
CA SER A 222 -0.60 16.40 9.14
C SER A 222 0.61 15.86 8.37
N ALA A 223 0.39 15.13 7.27
CA ALA A 223 1.48 14.61 6.46
C ALA A 223 2.36 15.72 5.89
N THR A 224 3.65 15.71 6.23
CA THR A 224 4.63 16.71 5.75
C THR A 224 5.24 16.35 4.40
N ALA A 225 5.01 15.13 3.92
CA ALA A 225 5.45 14.66 2.61
C ALA A 225 4.41 13.73 1.96
N PRO A 226 4.22 13.77 0.63
CA PRO A 226 3.30 12.86 -0.07
C PRO A 226 3.63 11.38 0.18
N GLY A 227 2.61 10.56 0.44
CA GLY A 227 2.74 9.12 0.68
C GLY A 227 3.26 8.75 2.08
N GLN A 228 3.28 9.70 3.02
CA GLN A 228 3.63 9.45 4.41
C GLN A 228 2.45 8.77 5.15
N PRO A 229 2.64 7.56 5.68
CA PRO A 229 1.61 6.90 6.50
C PRO A 229 1.51 7.56 7.88
N THR A 230 0.39 7.36 8.56
CA THR A 230 0.25 7.79 9.96
C THR A 230 1.09 6.91 10.89
N ILE A 231 1.34 7.40 12.10
CA ILE A 231 1.95 6.60 13.17
C ILE A 231 1.12 5.35 13.48
N ASP A 232 -0.21 5.47 13.45
CA ASP A 232 -1.13 4.37 13.71
C ASP A 232 -1.08 3.33 12.57
N ASP A 233 -0.98 3.77 11.31
CA ASP A 233 -0.78 2.85 10.18
C ASP A 233 0.51 2.05 10.33
N LEU A 234 1.63 2.73 10.61
CA LEU A 234 2.91 2.03 10.76
C LEU A 234 2.86 1.04 11.92
N LEU A 235 2.42 1.47 13.11
CA LEU A 235 2.45 0.61 14.29
C LEU A 235 1.42 -0.51 14.23
N ASN A 236 0.18 -0.22 13.82
CA ASN A 236 -0.94 -1.16 13.96
C ASN A 236 -1.28 -1.86 12.63
N LEU A 237 -1.35 -1.14 11.51
CA LEU A 237 -1.67 -1.76 10.21
C LEU A 237 -0.48 -2.56 9.66
N TYR A 238 0.72 -1.97 9.66
CA TYR A 238 1.92 -2.61 9.10
C TYR A 238 2.78 -3.32 10.14
N ARG A 239 2.39 -3.27 11.42
CA ARG A 239 3.09 -3.95 12.52
C ARG A 239 4.57 -3.61 12.54
N PHE A 240 4.90 -2.33 12.34
CA PHE A 240 6.26 -1.83 12.07
C PHE A 240 7.32 -2.35 13.05
N ARG A 241 6.97 -2.50 14.33
CA ARG A 241 7.87 -3.00 15.38
C ARG A 241 8.20 -4.50 15.24
N SER A 242 7.39 -5.26 14.51
CA SER A 242 7.59 -6.69 14.24
C SER A 242 8.47 -6.95 13.01
N ILE A 243 8.69 -5.95 12.15
CA ILE A 243 9.44 -6.11 10.89
C ILE A 243 10.94 -6.30 11.20
N LYS A 244 11.51 -7.37 10.63
CA LYS A 244 12.91 -7.79 10.79
C LYS A 244 13.57 -8.01 9.42
N PRO A 245 14.91 -8.14 9.34
CA PRO A 245 15.59 -8.47 8.09
C PRO A 245 15.06 -9.74 7.41
N THR A 246 14.61 -10.73 8.19
CA THR A 246 14.07 -12.01 7.70
C THR A 246 12.63 -11.95 7.20
N THR A 247 11.86 -10.94 7.62
CA THR A 247 10.42 -10.84 7.35
C THR A 247 10.14 -10.99 5.86
N LYS A 248 9.21 -11.88 5.52
CA LYS A 248 8.75 -12.10 4.14
C LYS A 248 7.86 -10.94 3.71
N VAL A 249 8.06 -10.45 2.49
CA VAL A 249 7.25 -9.36 1.95
C VAL A 249 6.18 -9.92 1.02
N TYR A 250 4.95 -9.53 1.28
CA TYR A 250 3.77 -9.79 0.47
C TYR A 250 3.14 -8.46 0.04
N GLY A 251 2.26 -8.50 -0.95
CA GLY A 251 1.49 -7.30 -1.27
C GLY A 251 0.39 -7.49 -2.30
N VAL A 252 -0.36 -6.42 -2.55
CA VAL A 252 -1.39 -6.38 -3.59
C VAL A 252 -0.92 -5.53 -4.76
N ILE A 253 -0.75 -6.16 -5.93
CA ILE A 253 -0.38 -5.51 -7.18
C ILE A 253 -1.65 -4.99 -7.86
N GLY A 254 -1.71 -3.68 -8.15
CA GLY A 254 -2.90 -3.07 -8.76
C GLY A 254 -2.70 -1.61 -9.17
N TRP A 255 -3.70 -1.06 -9.86
CA TRP A 255 -3.78 0.37 -10.17
C TRP A 255 -5.22 0.86 -10.37
N PRO A 256 -5.70 1.82 -9.56
CA PRO A 256 -5.14 2.25 -8.27
C PRO A 256 -5.23 1.13 -7.22
N VAL A 257 -4.41 1.18 -6.17
CA VAL A 257 -4.39 0.12 -5.13
C VAL A 257 -4.27 0.63 -3.68
N ALA A 258 -4.07 1.93 -3.48
CA ALA A 258 -3.88 2.51 -2.14
C ALA A 258 -5.05 2.26 -1.18
N GLN A 259 -6.28 2.17 -1.71
CA GLN A 259 -7.52 1.95 -0.93
C GLN A 259 -7.85 0.47 -0.71
N SER A 260 -6.97 -0.46 -1.11
CA SER A 260 -7.20 -1.88 -0.89
C SER A 260 -7.27 -2.21 0.60
N MET A 261 -8.23 -3.04 1.00
CA MET A 261 -8.30 -3.59 2.36
C MET A 261 -7.45 -4.85 2.55
N SER A 262 -6.79 -5.37 1.51
CA SER A 262 -5.93 -6.55 1.61
C SER A 262 -4.79 -6.37 2.65
N PRO A 263 -4.09 -5.22 2.73
CA PRO A 263 -3.12 -4.98 3.80
C PRO A 263 -3.72 -5.07 5.20
N LEU A 264 -4.95 -4.59 5.42
CA LEU A 264 -5.63 -4.66 6.71
C LEU A 264 -5.82 -6.10 7.17
N ILE A 265 -6.42 -6.93 6.32
CA ILE A 265 -6.74 -8.31 6.72
C ILE A 265 -5.51 -9.21 6.76
N HIS A 266 -4.58 -9.11 5.81
CA HIS A 266 -3.43 -10.00 5.78
C HIS A 266 -2.42 -9.71 6.89
N ASN A 267 -2.16 -8.43 7.20
CA ASN A 267 -1.25 -8.11 8.32
C ASN A 267 -1.84 -8.57 9.67
N ALA A 268 -3.15 -8.37 9.89
CA ALA A 268 -3.85 -8.88 11.07
C ALA A 268 -3.86 -10.42 11.11
N GLY A 269 -4.05 -11.07 9.96
CA GLY A 269 -3.96 -12.52 9.82
C GLY A 269 -2.58 -13.04 10.20
N PHE A 270 -1.52 -12.44 9.65
CA PHE A 270 -0.14 -12.80 9.96
C PHE A 270 0.16 -12.62 11.46
N GLU A 271 -0.40 -11.59 12.09
CA GLU A 271 -0.25 -11.38 13.53
C GLU A 271 -0.90 -12.48 14.35
N SER A 272 -2.15 -12.83 14.01
CA SER A 272 -2.94 -13.80 14.77
C SER A 272 -2.32 -15.19 14.86
N ILE A 273 -1.49 -15.57 13.88
CA ILE A 273 -0.79 -16.86 13.85
C ILE A 273 0.73 -16.74 14.09
N GLY A 274 1.24 -15.54 14.40
CA GLY A 274 2.67 -15.31 14.62
C GLY A 274 3.55 -15.49 13.38
N PHE A 275 3.01 -15.29 12.18
CA PHE A 275 3.74 -15.42 10.92
C PHE A 275 4.62 -14.19 10.65
N ASP A 276 5.90 -14.41 10.33
CA ASP A 276 6.90 -13.37 10.02
C ASP A 276 6.73 -12.86 8.58
N GLY A 277 5.60 -12.17 8.34
CA GLY A 277 5.25 -11.56 7.06
C GLY A 277 4.70 -10.15 7.24
N VAL A 278 4.92 -9.31 6.23
CA VAL A 278 4.31 -7.98 6.08
C VAL A 278 3.66 -7.86 4.71
N TYR A 279 2.48 -7.25 4.66
CA TYR A 279 1.67 -7.08 3.46
C TYR A 279 1.52 -5.60 3.09
N LEU A 280 1.82 -5.25 1.84
CA LEU A 280 1.86 -3.87 1.35
C LEU A 280 0.95 -3.64 0.13
N PRO A 281 0.43 -2.42 -0.09
CA PRO A 281 -0.02 -2.03 -1.42
C PRO A 281 1.18 -1.87 -2.37
N LEU A 282 1.08 -2.40 -3.58
CA LEU A 282 2.12 -2.35 -4.62
C LEU A 282 1.55 -1.65 -5.87
N PRO A 283 1.53 -0.31 -5.91
CA PRO A 283 0.98 0.43 -7.04
C PRO A 283 1.87 0.29 -8.27
N ILE A 284 1.37 -0.40 -9.30
CA ILE A 284 2.04 -0.52 -10.60
C ILE A 284 1.19 0.22 -11.62
N ALA A 285 1.64 1.38 -12.05
CA ALA A 285 0.90 2.24 -12.96
C ALA A 285 0.42 1.50 -14.22
N ALA A 286 -0.80 1.80 -14.63
CA ALA A 286 -1.43 1.26 -15.83
C ALA A 286 -2.10 2.38 -16.62
N ASP A 287 -1.91 2.36 -17.93
CA ASP A 287 -2.62 3.21 -18.88
C ASP A 287 -3.62 2.35 -19.68
N PRO A 288 -4.94 2.55 -19.51
CA PRO A 288 -5.94 1.83 -20.28
C PRO A 288 -5.83 2.03 -21.80
N ASN A 289 -5.19 3.11 -22.26
CA ASN A 289 -4.99 3.41 -23.67
C ASN A 289 -3.67 2.83 -24.22
N ASP A 290 -2.79 2.32 -23.36
CA ASP A 290 -1.50 1.72 -23.72
C ASP A 290 -1.27 0.41 -22.92
N PRO A 291 -1.96 -0.69 -23.32
CA PRO A 291 -1.85 -1.97 -22.65
C PRO A 291 -0.46 -2.62 -22.81
N GLU A 292 0.27 -2.30 -23.88
CA GLU A 292 1.62 -2.83 -24.11
C GLU A 292 2.61 -2.23 -23.11
N SER A 293 2.63 -0.90 -22.96
CA SER A 293 3.44 -0.22 -21.94
C SER A 293 3.07 -0.68 -20.53
N THR A 294 1.77 -0.88 -20.26
CA THR A 294 1.29 -1.43 -18.98
C THR A 294 1.86 -2.82 -18.71
N ALA A 295 1.82 -3.73 -19.69
CA ALA A 295 2.37 -5.08 -19.56
C ALA A 295 3.89 -5.07 -19.35
N ILE A 296 4.63 -4.22 -20.09
CA ILE A 296 6.08 -4.04 -19.93
C ILE A 296 6.40 -3.54 -18.52
N SER A 297 5.67 -2.53 -18.04
CA SER A 297 5.85 -1.96 -16.70
C SER A 297 5.60 -3.00 -15.60
N LEU A 298 4.52 -3.78 -15.72
CA LEU A 298 4.20 -4.87 -14.81
C LEU A 298 5.31 -5.91 -14.76
N ARG A 299 5.72 -6.46 -15.91
CA ARG A 299 6.76 -7.50 -16.01
C ARG A 299 8.10 -7.01 -15.47
N ALA A 300 8.53 -5.82 -15.87
CA ALA A 300 9.80 -5.26 -15.41
C ALA A 300 9.80 -4.97 -13.90
N THR A 301 8.66 -4.58 -13.35
CA THR A 301 8.50 -4.35 -11.92
C THR A 301 8.46 -5.66 -11.15
N PHE A 302 7.69 -6.64 -11.60
CA PHE A 302 7.65 -7.97 -11.01
C PHE A 302 9.04 -8.62 -11.00
N ALA A 303 9.74 -8.61 -12.15
CA ALA A 303 11.12 -9.07 -12.27
C ALA A 303 12.05 -8.40 -11.24
N ALA A 304 11.95 -7.09 -11.04
CA ALA A 304 12.76 -6.38 -10.06
C ALA A 304 12.44 -6.80 -8.60
N LEU A 305 11.16 -6.99 -8.27
CA LEU A 305 10.75 -7.46 -6.93
C LEU A 305 11.27 -8.88 -6.65
N VAL A 306 11.15 -9.80 -7.61
CA VAL A 306 11.53 -11.21 -7.41
C VAL A 306 13.04 -11.42 -7.38
N THR A 307 13.81 -10.57 -8.08
CA THR A 307 15.28 -10.66 -8.15
C THR A 307 15.98 -9.94 -7.00
N HIS A 308 15.31 -9.00 -6.33
CA HIS A 308 15.87 -8.30 -5.18
C HIS A 308 15.88 -9.21 -3.93
N GLY A 309 16.93 -10.02 -3.78
CA GLY A 309 17.00 -11.09 -2.77
C GLY A 309 16.73 -10.64 -1.33
N ALA A 310 17.27 -9.48 -0.91
CA ALA A 310 17.05 -8.95 0.44
C ALA A 310 15.59 -8.53 0.71
N LEU A 311 14.79 -8.29 -0.34
CA LEU A 311 13.36 -7.99 -0.19
C LEU A 311 12.59 -9.20 0.33
N ASN A 312 13.07 -10.42 0.05
CA ASN A 312 12.37 -11.65 0.42
C ASN A 312 10.89 -11.62 0.00
N PHE A 313 10.64 -11.21 -1.26
CA PHE A 313 9.31 -11.16 -1.84
C PHE A 313 8.79 -12.59 -2.03
N ALA A 314 7.67 -12.91 -1.40
CA ALA A 314 7.21 -14.29 -1.21
C ALA A 314 5.84 -14.57 -1.83
N GLY A 315 5.08 -13.55 -2.20
CA GLY A 315 3.76 -13.70 -2.80
C GLY A 315 3.06 -12.37 -2.99
N ALA A 316 2.00 -12.37 -3.79
CA ALA A 316 1.17 -11.19 -3.97
C ALA A 316 -0.26 -11.54 -4.40
N SER A 317 -1.24 -10.76 -3.96
CA SER A 317 -2.50 -10.68 -4.71
C SER A 317 -2.29 -9.82 -5.96
N VAL A 318 -3.03 -10.09 -7.01
CA VAL A 318 -3.08 -9.30 -8.24
C VAL A 318 -4.51 -8.83 -8.44
N THR A 319 -4.71 -7.52 -8.60
CA THR A 319 -6.01 -6.92 -8.85
C THR A 319 -6.01 -6.11 -10.15
N VAL A 320 -7.15 -5.46 -10.45
CA VAL A 320 -7.32 -4.63 -11.65
C VAL A 320 -6.17 -3.61 -11.78
N PRO A 321 -5.66 -3.39 -13.00
CA PRO A 321 -5.99 -4.06 -14.27
C PRO A 321 -5.06 -5.24 -14.62
N HIS A 322 -4.26 -5.74 -13.67
CA HIS A 322 -3.10 -6.59 -13.94
C HIS A 322 -3.39 -8.10 -14.02
N LYS A 323 -4.60 -8.54 -13.66
CA LYS A 323 -4.95 -9.98 -13.56
C LYS A 323 -4.78 -10.76 -14.88
N GLU A 324 -5.06 -10.12 -16.00
CA GLU A 324 -4.92 -10.73 -17.34
C GLU A 324 -3.48 -10.59 -17.84
N LEU A 325 -2.85 -9.44 -17.60
CA LEU A 325 -1.50 -9.11 -18.07
C LEU A 325 -0.43 -9.97 -17.41
N ILE A 326 -0.63 -10.37 -16.15
CA ILE A 326 0.35 -11.18 -15.42
C ILE A 326 0.55 -12.57 -16.05
N LEU A 327 -0.45 -13.10 -16.78
CA LEU A 327 -0.35 -14.39 -17.48
C LEU A 327 0.62 -14.38 -18.67
N GLN A 328 1.04 -13.20 -19.14
CA GLN A 328 2.05 -13.08 -20.20
C GLN A 328 3.46 -13.43 -19.69
N ASP A 329 3.64 -13.59 -18.38
CA ASP A 329 4.88 -14.06 -17.81
C ASP A 329 4.98 -15.59 -17.89
N SER A 330 5.85 -16.06 -18.77
CA SER A 330 6.08 -17.50 -18.98
C SER A 330 6.77 -18.19 -17.81
N ALA A 331 7.22 -17.45 -16.80
CA ALA A 331 7.86 -18.02 -15.61
C ALA A 331 6.85 -18.47 -14.54
N LEU A 332 5.54 -18.30 -14.80
CA LEU A 332 4.48 -18.68 -13.88
C LEU A 332 3.97 -20.09 -14.18
N GLU A 333 3.89 -20.91 -13.13
CA GLU A 333 3.22 -22.20 -13.16
C GLU A 333 1.81 -22.10 -12.57
N ASP A 334 0.81 -22.63 -13.28
CA ASP A 334 -0.57 -22.69 -12.80
C ASP A 334 -0.70 -23.63 -11.60
N ILE A 335 -1.39 -23.18 -10.55
CA ILE A 335 -1.67 -23.98 -9.37
C ILE A 335 -3.13 -23.89 -8.94
N GLY A 336 -3.65 -25.03 -8.53
CA GLY A 336 -5.00 -25.18 -7.99
C GLY A 336 -5.97 -25.84 -8.97
N PRO A 337 -7.22 -26.04 -8.54
CA PRO A 337 -8.22 -26.77 -9.31
C PRO A 337 -8.85 -25.92 -10.43
N TRP A 338 -8.58 -24.62 -10.46
CA TRP A 338 -9.16 -23.65 -11.38
C TRP A 338 -8.07 -23.08 -12.27
N ASN A 339 -7.96 -23.62 -13.50
CA ASN A 339 -6.86 -23.30 -14.39
C ASN A 339 -6.84 -21.81 -14.75
N ILE A 340 -5.74 -21.12 -14.45
CA ILE A 340 -5.63 -19.66 -14.67
C ILE A 340 -5.65 -19.26 -16.15
N TYR A 341 -5.22 -20.14 -17.06
CA TYR A 341 -5.17 -19.87 -18.50
C TYR A 341 -6.54 -20.04 -19.15
N ASP A 342 -7.30 -21.05 -18.71
CA ASP A 342 -8.71 -21.25 -19.06
C ASP A 342 -9.56 -20.07 -18.58
N ILE A 343 -9.35 -19.65 -17.33
CA ILE A 343 -9.97 -18.45 -16.78
C ILE A 343 -9.36 -17.18 -17.39
N GLY A 344 -8.23 -17.23 -18.08
CA GLY A 344 -7.57 -16.05 -18.66
C GLY A 344 -7.23 -14.96 -17.63
N ALA A 345 -7.13 -15.30 -16.34
CA ALA A 345 -6.74 -14.37 -15.28
C ALA A 345 -6.14 -15.10 -14.07
N ALA A 346 -5.10 -14.50 -13.47
CA ALA A 346 -4.59 -14.89 -12.16
C ALA A 346 -4.70 -13.72 -11.17
N ASN A 347 -5.09 -14.01 -9.93
CA ASN A 347 -5.22 -13.00 -8.87
C ASN A 347 -4.29 -13.28 -7.69
N THR A 348 -3.46 -14.33 -7.74
CA THR A 348 -2.61 -14.77 -6.64
C THR A 348 -1.29 -15.29 -7.18
N LEU A 349 -0.19 -14.73 -6.70
CA LEU A 349 1.18 -15.17 -6.96
C LEU A 349 1.75 -15.76 -5.67
N HIS A 350 2.45 -16.88 -5.80
CA HIS A 350 3.09 -17.58 -4.70
C HIS A 350 4.50 -17.98 -5.12
N ARG A 351 5.47 -17.68 -4.27
CA ARG A 351 6.83 -18.16 -4.46
C ARG A 351 6.98 -19.53 -3.83
N HIS A 352 7.20 -20.55 -4.65
CA HIS A 352 7.48 -21.90 -4.19
C HIS A 352 8.85 -21.96 -3.47
N ALA A 353 8.98 -22.85 -2.50
CA ALA A 353 10.27 -23.08 -1.85
C ALA A 353 11.23 -23.72 -2.87
N TYR A 354 12.45 -23.21 -2.97
CA TYR A 354 13.46 -23.83 -3.84
C TYR A 354 13.72 -25.28 -3.40
N ASP A 355 13.42 -26.23 -4.27
CA ASP A 355 13.80 -27.64 -4.09
C ASP A 355 15.11 -27.90 -4.86
N PRO A 356 16.24 -28.14 -4.18
CA PRO A 356 17.50 -28.46 -4.84
C PRO A 356 17.44 -29.75 -5.68
N ASN A 357 16.44 -30.61 -5.48
CA ASN A 357 16.20 -31.79 -6.30
C ASN A 357 15.40 -31.49 -7.57
N ARG A 358 14.86 -30.27 -7.70
CA ARG A 358 14.10 -29.78 -8.87
C ARG A 358 14.57 -28.38 -9.28
N PRO A 359 15.83 -28.26 -9.74
CA PRO A 359 16.39 -26.95 -10.10
C PRO A 359 15.68 -26.27 -11.28
N ASP A 360 14.93 -27.04 -12.08
CA ASP A 360 14.17 -26.58 -13.25
C ASP A 360 12.70 -26.22 -12.94
N GLU A 361 12.25 -26.35 -11.69
CA GLU A 361 10.87 -26.00 -11.29
C GLU A 361 10.67 -24.48 -11.30
N HIS A 362 9.51 -24.02 -11.77
CA HIS A 362 9.20 -22.60 -11.75
C HIS A 362 9.11 -22.14 -10.30
N LEU A 363 9.99 -21.22 -9.90
CA LEU A 363 9.96 -20.66 -8.53
C LEU A 363 8.66 -19.90 -8.23
N TRP A 364 7.90 -19.52 -9.26
CA TRP A 364 6.69 -18.72 -9.13
C TRP A 364 5.49 -19.46 -9.69
N GLN A 365 4.46 -19.53 -8.84
CA GLN A 365 3.20 -20.16 -9.12
C GLN A 365 2.09 -19.12 -9.08
N ALA A 366 1.04 -19.35 -9.86
CA ALA A 366 -0.10 -18.46 -9.97
C ALA A 366 -1.41 -19.23 -9.80
N ALA A 367 -2.36 -18.64 -9.07
CA ALA A 367 -3.68 -19.20 -8.83
C ALA A 367 -4.79 -18.17 -9.11
N ASN A 368 -6.00 -18.67 -9.30
CA ASN A 368 -7.22 -17.86 -9.27
C ASN A 368 -8.06 -18.18 -8.03
N THR A 369 -7.87 -17.41 -6.97
CA THR A 369 -8.62 -17.54 -5.72
C THR A 369 -9.99 -16.85 -5.76
N ASP A 370 -10.28 -16.01 -6.77
CA ASP A 370 -11.65 -15.54 -7.01
C ASP A 370 -12.54 -16.71 -7.43
N ALA A 371 -12.06 -17.55 -8.36
CA ALA A 371 -12.74 -18.77 -8.78
C ALA A 371 -12.94 -19.74 -7.61
N ALA A 372 -11.92 -19.92 -6.77
CA ALA A 372 -12.02 -20.72 -5.56
C ALA A 372 -13.09 -20.17 -4.60
N ALA A 373 -13.10 -18.86 -4.35
CA ALA A 373 -14.09 -18.21 -3.47
C ALA A 373 -15.51 -18.35 -3.99
N ILE A 374 -15.73 -18.15 -5.29
CA ILE A 374 -17.03 -18.34 -5.94
C ILE A 374 -17.47 -19.79 -5.78
N SER A 375 -16.59 -20.76 -6.07
CA SER A 375 -16.93 -22.18 -5.91
C SER A 375 -17.38 -22.51 -4.49
N THR A 376 -16.65 -22.05 -3.47
CA THR A 376 -17.01 -22.27 -2.06
C THR A 376 -18.33 -21.60 -1.70
N LEU A 377 -18.60 -20.38 -2.18
CA LEU A 377 -19.89 -19.72 -1.95
C LEU A 377 -21.06 -20.48 -2.56
N LEU A 378 -20.86 -21.03 -3.76
CA LEU A 378 -21.87 -21.86 -4.43
C LEU A 378 -22.11 -23.18 -3.67
N ASP A 379 -21.07 -23.76 -3.07
CA ASP A 379 -21.19 -24.95 -2.21
C ASP A 379 -21.96 -24.65 -0.93
N ASP A 380 -21.60 -23.55 -0.25
CA ASP A 380 -22.27 -23.15 1.00
C ASP A 380 -23.76 -22.86 0.78
N GLU A 381 -24.12 -22.27 -0.37
CA GLU A 381 -25.50 -21.86 -0.68
C GLU A 381 -26.38 -22.99 -1.25
N PHE A 382 -25.82 -23.84 -2.11
CA PHE A 382 -26.60 -24.84 -2.84
C PHE A 382 -26.17 -26.29 -2.62
N GLY A 383 -24.98 -26.53 -2.06
CA GLY A 383 -24.31 -27.83 -2.02
C GLY A 383 -23.85 -28.30 -3.40
N SER A 384 -24.79 -28.49 -4.34
CA SER A 384 -24.53 -28.80 -5.74
C SER A 384 -25.26 -27.82 -6.66
N ILE A 385 -24.52 -27.27 -7.63
CA ILE A 385 -25.06 -26.39 -8.67
C ILE A 385 -25.37 -27.10 -9.99
N ARG A 386 -25.21 -28.42 -10.06
CA ARG A 386 -25.53 -29.18 -11.29
C ARG A 386 -26.98 -28.93 -11.70
N ASP A 387 -27.17 -28.65 -12.99
CA ASP A 387 -28.43 -28.27 -13.64
C ASP A 387 -29.08 -26.96 -13.15
N LYS A 388 -28.48 -26.24 -12.18
CA LYS A 388 -28.96 -24.91 -11.78
C LYS A 388 -28.76 -23.91 -12.90
N ARG A 389 -29.67 -22.96 -13.02
CA ARG A 389 -29.60 -21.84 -13.95
C ARG A 389 -28.92 -20.66 -13.27
N ILE A 390 -27.80 -20.20 -13.82
CA ILE A 390 -27.02 -19.09 -13.26
C ILE A 390 -26.95 -17.96 -14.28
N ALA A 391 -27.48 -16.80 -13.91
CA ALA A 391 -27.40 -15.57 -14.69
C ALA A 391 -26.23 -14.72 -14.17
N ILE A 392 -25.27 -14.41 -15.05
CA ILE A 392 -24.08 -13.62 -14.71
C ILE A 392 -24.17 -12.29 -15.43
N ILE A 393 -24.11 -11.19 -14.70
CA ILE A 393 -24.22 -9.83 -15.23
C ILE A 393 -22.82 -9.23 -15.29
N GLY A 394 -22.36 -8.89 -16.50
CA GLY A 394 -21.04 -8.36 -16.79
C GLY A 394 -20.19 -9.30 -17.65
N ALA A 395 -19.08 -8.77 -18.19
CA ALA A 395 -18.15 -9.51 -19.04
C ALA A 395 -16.69 -9.13 -18.73
N GLY A 396 -16.36 -8.92 -17.45
CA GLY A 396 -15.00 -8.70 -16.94
C GLY A 396 -14.42 -9.94 -16.26
N GLY A 397 -13.26 -9.81 -15.60
CA GLY A 397 -12.57 -10.92 -14.95
C GLY A 397 -13.41 -11.69 -13.92
N ALA A 398 -14.20 -11.00 -13.09
CA ALA A 398 -15.10 -11.67 -12.13
C ALA A 398 -16.21 -12.48 -12.83
N ALA A 399 -16.78 -11.95 -13.91
CA ALA A 399 -17.78 -12.66 -14.71
C ALA A 399 -17.18 -13.89 -15.38
N ARG A 400 -15.94 -13.78 -15.89
CA ARG A 400 -15.20 -14.89 -16.51
C ARG A 400 -14.96 -16.02 -15.50
N ALA A 401 -14.46 -15.70 -14.31
CA ALA A 401 -14.27 -16.68 -13.23
C ALA A 401 -15.59 -17.34 -12.80
N ALA A 402 -16.65 -16.54 -12.58
CA ALA A 402 -17.96 -17.06 -12.21
C ALA A 402 -18.55 -17.99 -13.29
N ALA A 403 -18.43 -17.62 -14.56
CA ALA A 403 -18.98 -18.40 -15.68
C ALA A 403 -18.22 -19.72 -15.86
N TYR A 404 -16.89 -19.68 -15.81
CA TYR A 404 -16.05 -20.88 -15.89
C TYR A 404 -16.35 -21.85 -14.75
N VAL A 405 -16.26 -21.40 -13.49
CA VAL A 405 -16.55 -22.23 -12.30
C VAL A 405 -17.94 -22.85 -12.38
N SER A 406 -18.95 -22.06 -12.77
CA SER A 406 -20.33 -22.52 -12.85
C SER A 406 -20.52 -23.59 -13.92
N ALA A 407 -20.00 -23.35 -15.13
CA ALA A 407 -20.18 -24.24 -16.28
C ALA A 407 -19.40 -25.55 -16.12
N THR A 408 -18.16 -25.51 -15.64
CA THR A 408 -17.36 -26.72 -15.34
C THR A 408 -17.99 -27.60 -14.27
N ARG A 409 -18.83 -27.02 -13.40
CA ARG A 409 -19.56 -27.75 -12.36
C ARG A 409 -20.97 -28.16 -12.76
N GLY A 410 -21.34 -28.00 -14.03
CA GLY A 410 -22.58 -28.50 -14.59
C GLY A 410 -23.79 -27.56 -14.45
N ALA A 411 -23.59 -26.28 -14.14
CA ALA A 411 -24.67 -25.29 -14.15
C ALA A 411 -24.92 -24.76 -15.57
N ARG A 412 -26.17 -24.40 -15.87
CA ARG A 412 -26.58 -23.76 -17.12
C ARG A 412 -26.38 -22.25 -16.99
N VAL A 413 -25.36 -21.72 -17.66
CA VAL A 413 -24.93 -20.33 -17.49
C VAL A 413 -25.44 -19.45 -18.62
N THR A 414 -25.93 -18.26 -18.27
CA THR A 414 -26.22 -17.19 -19.23
C THR A 414 -25.49 -15.91 -18.82
N ILE A 415 -24.67 -15.38 -19.72
CA ILE A 415 -23.95 -14.12 -19.51
C ILE A 415 -24.76 -12.96 -20.11
N TYR A 416 -25.05 -11.97 -19.30
CA TYR A 416 -25.74 -10.73 -19.67
C TYR A 416 -24.76 -9.57 -19.66
N ASN A 417 -24.77 -8.75 -20.71
CA ASN A 417 -23.98 -7.52 -20.72
C ASN A 417 -24.64 -6.43 -21.55
N ARG A 418 -24.42 -5.16 -21.15
CA ARG A 418 -24.95 -3.98 -21.88
C ARG A 418 -24.51 -3.98 -23.34
N ASN A 419 -23.26 -4.36 -23.58
CA ASN A 419 -22.80 -4.69 -24.92
C ASN A 419 -22.88 -6.22 -25.12
N ALA A 420 -23.89 -6.66 -25.88
CA ALA A 420 -24.15 -8.07 -26.13
C ALA A 420 -22.97 -8.79 -26.81
N ASP A 421 -22.19 -8.10 -27.64
CA ASP A 421 -21.05 -8.71 -28.32
C ASP A 421 -19.95 -9.10 -27.32
N ARG A 422 -19.73 -8.30 -26.26
CA ARG A 422 -18.80 -8.68 -25.19
C ARG A 422 -19.26 -9.95 -24.45
N ALA A 423 -20.55 -10.11 -24.20
CA ALA A 423 -21.08 -11.33 -23.58
C ALA A 423 -20.90 -12.54 -24.51
N LYS A 424 -21.23 -12.39 -25.80
CA LYS A 424 -21.02 -13.43 -26.82
C LYS A 424 -19.56 -13.82 -26.95
N SER A 425 -18.64 -12.85 -27.00
CA SER A 425 -17.20 -13.11 -27.06
C SER A 425 -16.70 -13.86 -25.83
N LEU A 426 -17.18 -13.50 -24.64
CA LEU A 426 -16.83 -14.21 -23.40
C LEU A 426 -17.35 -15.67 -23.43
N ALA A 427 -18.64 -15.87 -23.71
CA ALA A 427 -19.24 -17.20 -23.82
C ALA A 427 -18.53 -18.07 -24.87
N ALA A 428 -18.31 -17.52 -26.08
CA ALA A 428 -17.61 -18.22 -27.15
C ALA A 428 -16.14 -18.52 -26.83
N SER A 429 -15.48 -17.72 -26.00
CA SER A 429 -14.12 -18.01 -25.56
C SER A 429 -14.08 -19.17 -24.57
N LEU A 430 -15.03 -19.23 -23.64
CA LEU A 430 -15.09 -20.28 -22.62
C LEU A 430 -15.63 -21.60 -23.17
N ASN A 431 -16.59 -21.58 -24.11
CA ASN A 431 -17.12 -22.79 -24.76
C ASN A 431 -16.11 -23.51 -25.67
N LYS A 432 -14.89 -22.99 -25.82
CA LYS A 432 -13.77 -23.71 -26.46
C LYS A 432 -13.04 -24.64 -25.49
N LEU A 433 -13.32 -24.53 -24.20
CA LEU A 433 -12.73 -25.31 -23.13
C LEU A 433 -13.60 -26.54 -22.84
N ASP A 434 -13.07 -27.46 -22.03
CA ASP A 434 -13.81 -28.63 -21.58
C ASP A 434 -14.74 -28.25 -20.41
N LEU A 435 -16.03 -28.10 -20.70
CA LEU A 435 -17.07 -27.68 -19.75
C LEU A 435 -18.17 -28.75 -19.64
N ASP A 436 -18.70 -28.95 -18.43
CA ASP A 436 -19.85 -29.85 -18.19
C ASP A 436 -21.15 -29.34 -18.85
N GLN A 437 -21.27 -28.02 -19.11
CA GLN A 437 -22.42 -27.37 -19.75
C GLN A 437 -21.97 -26.21 -20.64
N GLU A 438 -22.74 -25.94 -21.69
CA GLU A 438 -22.54 -24.78 -22.58
C GLU A 438 -22.97 -23.47 -21.91
N ILE A 439 -22.18 -22.41 -22.13
CA ILE A 439 -22.48 -21.06 -21.70
C ILE A 439 -23.19 -20.31 -22.82
N THR A 440 -24.33 -19.69 -22.51
CA THR A 440 -25.06 -18.83 -23.45
C THR A 440 -24.84 -17.35 -23.14
N ALA A 441 -25.17 -16.47 -24.09
CA ALA A 441 -25.05 -15.02 -23.93
C ALA A 441 -26.33 -14.31 -24.36
N ALA A 442 -26.67 -13.24 -23.64
CA ALA A 442 -27.86 -12.43 -23.90
C ALA A 442 -27.59 -10.94 -23.64
N ALA A 443 -28.43 -10.09 -24.22
CA ALA A 443 -28.40 -8.65 -23.98
C ALA A 443 -29.07 -8.31 -22.64
N SER A 444 -28.58 -7.30 -21.92
CA SER A 444 -29.09 -6.94 -20.58
C SER A 444 -30.56 -6.53 -20.54
N ASP A 445 -31.13 -6.06 -21.66
CA ASP A 445 -32.55 -5.73 -21.79
C ASP A 445 -33.48 -6.95 -21.73
N THR A 446 -32.94 -8.16 -21.93
CA THR A 446 -33.67 -9.43 -21.75
C THR A 446 -33.61 -9.97 -20.32
N LEU A 447 -32.83 -9.34 -19.43
CA LEU A 447 -32.71 -9.77 -18.03
C LEU A 447 -34.05 -9.77 -17.26
N PRO A 448 -34.97 -8.79 -17.45
CA PRO A 448 -36.27 -8.79 -16.76
C PRO A 448 -37.15 -10.03 -16.98
N THR A 449 -37.01 -10.69 -18.14
CA THR A 449 -37.77 -11.90 -18.51
C THR A 449 -36.99 -13.19 -18.31
N SER A 450 -35.76 -13.10 -17.78
CA SER A 450 -34.92 -14.27 -17.52
C SER A 450 -35.44 -15.09 -16.34
N HIS A 451 -35.01 -16.37 -16.29
CA HIS A 451 -35.28 -17.24 -15.15
C HIS A 451 -33.99 -17.94 -14.70
N ALA A 452 -33.52 -17.61 -13.50
CA ALA A 452 -32.34 -18.22 -12.89
C ALA A 452 -32.59 -18.58 -11.42
N ASP A 453 -31.86 -19.58 -10.95
CA ASP A 453 -31.80 -19.96 -9.54
C ASP A 453 -30.85 -19.02 -8.78
N LEU A 454 -29.84 -18.48 -9.48
CA LEU A 454 -28.86 -17.53 -8.96
C LEU A 454 -28.61 -16.41 -9.98
N TYR A 455 -28.62 -15.17 -9.51
CA TYR A 455 -28.15 -14.01 -10.25
C TYR A 455 -26.87 -13.45 -9.64
N ILE A 456 -25.82 -13.28 -10.43
CA ILE A 456 -24.51 -12.79 -9.98
C ILE A 456 -24.18 -11.45 -10.66
N ASN A 457 -24.07 -10.38 -9.89
CA ASN A 457 -23.53 -9.11 -10.38
C ASN A 457 -22.00 -9.13 -10.36
N CYS A 458 -21.40 -9.07 -11.55
CA CYS A 458 -19.96 -8.94 -11.79
C CYS A 458 -19.59 -7.58 -12.42
N THR A 459 -20.46 -6.57 -12.30
CA THR A 459 -20.25 -5.20 -12.77
C THR A 459 -19.95 -4.26 -11.60
N PRO A 460 -19.37 -3.07 -11.84
CA PRO A 460 -19.15 -2.08 -10.79
C PRO A 460 -20.41 -1.27 -10.41
N LEU A 461 -21.60 -1.62 -10.93
CA LEU A 461 -22.85 -0.95 -10.56
C LEU A 461 -23.17 -1.21 -9.08
N GLY A 462 -23.59 -0.17 -8.37
CA GLY A 462 -23.83 -0.23 -6.92
C GLY A 462 -22.59 -0.01 -6.05
N MET A 463 -21.40 0.16 -6.64
CA MET A 463 -20.16 0.45 -5.91
C MET A 463 -20.10 1.93 -5.50
N THR A 464 -19.73 2.24 -4.25
CA THR A 464 -19.74 3.61 -3.68
C THR A 464 -18.97 4.63 -4.52
N ALA A 465 -17.77 4.25 -4.99
CA ALA A 465 -16.93 5.06 -5.87
C ALA A 465 -17.00 4.57 -7.34
N GLY A 466 -18.08 3.86 -7.68
CA GLY A 466 -18.33 3.32 -9.01
C GLY A 466 -18.98 4.32 -9.95
N PRO A 467 -19.20 3.90 -11.22
CA PRO A 467 -19.81 4.76 -12.24
C PRO A 467 -21.27 5.10 -11.94
N ASP A 468 -21.97 4.25 -11.17
CA ASP A 468 -23.36 4.45 -10.79
C ASP A 468 -23.64 3.76 -9.44
N PRO A 469 -23.42 4.46 -8.30
CA PRO A 469 -23.52 3.89 -6.96
C PRO A 469 -24.95 3.52 -6.53
N ASP A 470 -25.97 4.13 -7.12
CA ASP A 470 -27.37 3.90 -6.77
C ASP A 470 -28.07 2.90 -7.72
N ALA A 471 -27.38 2.46 -8.78
CA ALA A 471 -27.94 1.53 -9.75
C ALA A 471 -28.24 0.15 -9.17
N LEU A 472 -29.37 -0.40 -9.60
CA LEU A 472 -29.68 -1.82 -9.50
C LEU A 472 -29.02 -2.55 -10.67
N ALA A 473 -27.94 -3.30 -10.39
CA ALA A 473 -27.29 -4.13 -11.40
C ALA A 473 -28.23 -5.17 -12.03
N ILE A 474 -29.23 -5.60 -11.25
CA ILE A 474 -30.31 -6.50 -11.67
C ILE A 474 -31.63 -5.81 -11.32
N PRO A 475 -32.55 -5.61 -12.28
CA PRO A 475 -33.79 -4.87 -12.06
C PRO A 475 -34.86 -5.76 -11.38
N ILE A 476 -34.58 -6.20 -10.16
CA ILE A 476 -35.47 -7.08 -9.37
C ILE A 476 -36.94 -6.62 -9.35
N PRO A 477 -37.26 -5.31 -9.28
CA PRO A 477 -38.64 -4.83 -9.38
C PRO A 477 -39.39 -5.21 -10.65
N ASP A 478 -38.66 -5.35 -11.76
CA ASP A 478 -39.19 -5.59 -13.10
C ASP A 478 -39.18 -7.08 -13.47
N MET A 479 -38.91 -7.97 -12.51
CA MET A 479 -38.81 -9.42 -12.71
C MET A 479 -40.02 -10.15 -12.07
N PRO A 480 -41.16 -10.27 -12.79
CA PRO A 480 -42.40 -10.79 -12.21
C PRO A 480 -42.39 -12.30 -11.92
N ASN A 481 -41.44 -13.05 -12.49
CA ASN A 481 -41.43 -14.52 -12.48
C ASN A 481 -40.20 -15.10 -11.73
N LEU A 482 -39.76 -14.43 -10.67
CA LEU A 482 -38.71 -14.94 -9.79
C LEU A 482 -39.25 -16.08 -8.91
N SER A 483 -38.44 -17.12 -8.73
CA SER A 483 -38.75 -18.17 -7.76
C SER A 483 -38.54 -17.63 -6.35
N PRO A 484 -39.35 -18.00 -5.34
CA PRO A 484 -39.08 -17.66 -3.94
C PRO A 484 -37.69 -18.12 -3.45
N ASP A 485 -37.13 -19.16 -4.07
CA ASP A 485 -35.82 -19.72 -3.73
C ASP A 485 -34.65 -19.03 -4.46
N THR A 486 -34.90 -18.03 -5.31
CA THR A 486 -33.85 -17.32 -6.05
C THR A 486 -32.86 -16.64 -5.10
N VAL A 487 -31.57 -16.73 -5.44
CA VAL A 487 -30.46 -16.08 -4.71
C VAL A 487 -29.87 -14.94 -5.54
N PHE A 488 -29.48 -13.86 -4.86
CA PHE A 488 -28.75 -12.74 -5.47
C PHE A 488 -27.36 -12.61 -4.87
N PHE A 489 -26.33 -12.62 -5.71
CA PHE A 489 -24.94 -12.48 -5.33
C PHE A 489 -24.36 -11.21 -5.96
N ASP A 490 -23.77 -10.34 -5.14
CA ASP A 490 -23.01 -9.18 -5.60
C ASP A 490 -21.51 -9.36 -5.35
N THR A 491 -20.68 -9.15 -6.37
CA THR A 491 -19.22 -9.13 -6.22
C THR A 491 -18.69 -7.79 -5.71
N VAL A 492 -19.52 -6.73 -5.75
CA VAL A 492 -19.21 -5.45 -5.13
C VAL A 492 -19.28 -5.61 -3.60
N TYR A 493 -18.18 -5.28 -2.93
CA TYR A 493 -18.07 -5.35 -1.46
C TYR A 493 -18.16 -3.98 -0.78
N ASN A 494 -18.01 -2.87 -1.52
CA ASN A 494 -18.10 -1.51 -1.01
C ASN A 494 -19.20 -0.74 -1.77
N PRO A 495 -20.39 -0.54 -1.17
CA PRO A 495 -20.73 -0.82 0.23
C PRO A 495 -21.04 -2.32 0.48
N PRO A 496 -21.01 -2.80 1.74
CA PRO A 496 -21.41 -4.19 2.07
C PRO A 496 -22.86 -4.52 1.69
N GLU A 497 -23.75 -3.53 1.71
CA GLU A 497 -25.11 -3.64 1.25
C GLU A 497 -25.35 -2.71 0.07
N THR A 498 -25.23 -3.25 -1.14
CA THR A 498 -25.49 -2.53 -2.39
C THR A 498 -27.00 -2.30 -2.58
N PRO A 499 -27.41 -1.35 -3.45
CA PRO A 499 -28.82 -1.15 -3.77
C PRO A 499 -29.53 -2.44 -4.19
N MET A 500 -28.86 -3.28 -4.99
CA MET A 500 -29.39 -4.56 -5.48
C MET A 500 -29.60 -5.56 -4.34
N LEU A 501 -28.64 -5.70 -3.43
CA LEU A 501 -28.78 -6.61 -2.28
C LEU A 501 -29.85 -6.13 -1.30
N ARG A 502 -29.98 -4.82 -1.10
CA ARG A 502 -31.04 -4.22 -0.27
C ARG A 502 -32.41 -4.53 -0.83
N GLU A 503 -32.61 -4.33 -2.14
CA GLU A 503 -33.87 -4.62 -2.82
C GLU A 503 -34.22 -6.12 -2.77
N ALA A 504 -33.23 -6.99 -2.98
CA ALA A 504 -33.41 -8.44 -2.87
C ALA A 504 -33.89 -8.85 -1.47
N ARG A 505 -33.22 -8.35 -0.41
CA ARG A 505 -33.59 -8.62 0.98
C ARG A 505 -34.97 -8.08 1.35
N ALA A 506 -35.31 -6.87 0.89
CA ALA A 506 -36.62 -6.26 1.16
C ALA A 506 -37.79 -7.10 0.61
N ARG A 507 -37.53 -7.92 -0.42
CA ARG A 507 -38.50 -8.85 -1.02
C ARG A 507 -38.40 -10.28 -0.49
N GLY A 508 -37.52 -10.54 0.47
CA GLY A 508 -37.36 -11.85 1.10
C GLY A 508 -36.43 -12.83 0.38
N TYR A 509 -35.65 -12.37 -0.62
CA TYR A 509 -34.68 -13.22 -1.29
C TYR A 509 -33.40 -13.38 -0.46
N ARG A 510 -32.75 -14.53 -0.62
CA ARG A 510 -31.43 -14.80 -0.05
C ARG A 510 -30.37 -14.00 -0.80
N THR A 511 -29.36 -13.55 -0.06
CA THR A 511 -28.28 -12.72 -0.63
C THR A 511 -26.89 -13.14 -0.19
N ILE A 512 -25.96 -13.09 -1.13
CA ILE A 512 -24.52 -13.23 -0.90
C ILE A 512 -23.89 -11.87 -1.18
N ASP A 513 -23.19 -11.32 -0.18
CA ASP A 513 -22.53 -10.01 -0.31
C ASP A 513 -21.07 -10.13 -0.79
N GLY A 514 -20.54 -9.03 -1.34
CA GLY A 514 -19.18 -9.03 -1.85
C GLY A 514 -18.11 -9.15 -0.76
N VAL A 515 -18.43 -8.84 0.51
CA VAL A 515 -17.49 -9.02 1.63
C VAL A 515 -17.23 -10.51 1.83
N GLN A 516 -18.25 -11.36 1.74
CA GLN A 516 -18.08 -12.82 1.82
C GLN A 516 -17.15 -13.36 0.73
N MET A 517 -17.30 -12.90 -0.52
CA MET A 517 -16.37 -13.25 -1.60
C MET A 517 -14.96 -12.74 -1.33
N PHE A 518 -14.83 -11.47 -0.91
CA PHE A 518 -13.54 -10.86 -0.59
C PHE A 518 -12.78 -11.61 0.52
N VAL A 519 -13.48 -12.01 1.58
CA VAL A 519 -12.90 -12.77 2.70
C VAL A 519 -12.49 -14.16 2.23
N LYS A 520 -13.33 -14.87 1.45
CA LYS A 520 -13.01 -16.23 0.99
C LYS A 520 -11.84 -16.26 0.01
N GLN A 521 -11.73 -15.31 -0.92
CA GLN A 521 -10.57 -15.26 -1.83
C GLN A 521 -9.28 -14.94 -1.04
N ALA A 522 -9.35 -14.01 -0.08
CA ALA A 522 -8.21 -13.69 0.77
C ALA A 522 -7.82 -14.86 1.68
N ALA A 523 -8.80 -15.65 2.12
CA ALA A 523 -8.55 -16.84 2.92
C ALA A 523 -7.77 -17.90 2.13
N ALA A 524 -8.14 -18.13 0.87
CA ALA A 524 -7.42 -19.05 -0.01
C ALA A 524 -5.98 -18.56 -0.28
N GLN A 525 -5.79 -17.25 -0.50
CA GLN A 525 -4.46 -16.65 -0.63
C GLN A 525 -3.62 -16.83 0.63
N PHE A 526 -4.19 -16.54 1.80
CA PHE A 526 -3.53 -16.67 3.08
C PHE A 526 -3.10 -18.12 3.36
N GLN A 527 -3.99 -19.08 3.11
CA GLN A 527 -3.69 -20.51 3.25
C GLN A 527 -2.55 -20.94 2.33
N LEU A 528 -2.55 -20.47 1.09
CA LEU A 528 -1.48 -20.77 0.14
C LEU A 528 -0.12 -20.22 0.60
N TRP A 529 -0.07 -19.00 1.14
CA TRP A 529 1.18 -18.38 1.55
C TRP A 529 1.72 -18.84 2.90
N THR A 530 0.84 -19.18 3.83
CA THR A 530 1.20 -19.47 5.22
C THR A 530 1.15 -20.95 5.55
N ASN A 531 0.47 -21.77 4.75
CA ASN A 531 0.07 -23.14 5.08
C ASN A 531 -0.82 -23.25 6.34
N HIS A 532 -1.44 -22.14 6.78
CA HIS A 532 -2.37 -22.09 7.90
C HIS A 532 -3.76 -21.61 7.45
N PRO A 533 -4.85 -22.09 8.09
CA PRO A 533 -6.18 -21.58 7.80
C PRO A 533 -6.26 -20.09 8.13
N ALA A 534 -6.94 -19.34 7.27
CA ALA A 534 -7.15 -17.92 7.51
C ALA A 534 -8.16 -17.72 8.66
N PRO A 535 -7.96 -16.70 9.52
CA PRO A 535 -8.94 -16.32 10.53
C PRO A 535 -10.10 -15.54 9.88
N THR A 536 -11.01 -16.23 9.18
CA THR A 536 -12.07 -15.61 8.37
C THR A 536 -12.98 -14.67 9.16
N ASP A 537 -13.29 -15.00 10.41
CA ASP A 537 -14.12 -14.15 11.29
C ASP A 537 -13.42 -12.83 11.63
N LEU A 538 -12.08 -12.85 11.76
CA LEU A 538 -11.29 -11.64 11.94
C LEU A 538 -11.32 -10.80 10.66
N PHE A 539 -11.15 -11.44 9.50
CA PHE A 539 -11.15 -10.74 8.20
C PHE A 539 -12.50 -10.07 7.95
N ASP A 540 -13.62 -10.79 8.14
CA ASP A 540 -14.97 -10.24 7.96
C ASP A 540 -15.23 -9.06 8.89
N ARG A 541 -14.95 -9.18 10.20
CA ARG A 541 -15.12 -8.08 11.15
C ARG A 541 -14.32 -6.84 10.76
N LEU A 542 -13.04 -6.99 10.43
CA LEU A 542 -12.17 -5.86 10.10
C LEU A 542 -12.65 -5.14 8.84
N VAL A 543 -13.04 -5.89 7.81
CA VAL A 543 -13.58 -5.32 6.58
C VAL A 543 -14.87 -4.56 6.84
N ARG A 544 -15.83 -5.18 7.56
CA ARG A 544 -17.12 -4.53 7.85
C ARG A 544 -16.96 -3.29 8.73
N GLN A 545 -16.07 -3.32 9.73
CA GLN A 545 -15.75 -2.15 10.54
C GLN A 545 -15.14 -1.03 9.69
N ARG A 546 -14.20 -1.36 8.80
CA ARG A 546 -13.57 -0.37 7.92
C ARG A 546 -14.56 0.28 6.95
N LEU A 547 -15.57 -0.46 6.50
CA LEU A 547 -16.61 0.02 5.58
C LEU A 547 -17.77 0.73 6.29
N ALA A 548 -17.85 0.67 7.62
CA ALA A 548 -18.85 1.39 8.41
C ALA A 548 -18.44 2.84 8.73
N HIS A 549 -17.17 3.18 8.47
CA HIS A 549 -16.56 4.51 8.65
C HIS A 549 -16.19 5.09 7.30
#